data_AF-A0A6C0IED0-F1
#
_entry.id   AF-A0A6C0IED0-F1
#
_cell.length_a   1.000
_cell.length_b   1.000
_cell.length_c   1.000
_cell.angle_alpha   90.00
_cell.angle_beta   90.00
_cell.angle_gamma   90.00
#
_symmetry.space_group_name_H-M   'P 1'
#
loop_
_entity.id
_entity.type
_entity.pdbx_description
1 polymer ?
#
loop_
_entity_poly.entity_id
_entity_poly.type
_entity_poly.pdbx_seq_one_letter_code
_entity_poly.pdbx_strand_id
1 'polypeptide(L)'
;MTESTTQNPIYDIYPPPIPSDDILEPLIPGKFNYVKDIHDRKLYINAYQAITLTEMWDFMKGEPEEDGYMFCSHPNLQKIGAKMNELFGGYVNNPHSGCSFACTMRNMQYIARFGELKFKNSNLH
;
A
#
# COMPACT_ATOMS: atom_id res chain seq x y z
N MET A 1 -73.07 -15.31 -2.64
CA MET A 1 -72.36 -14.65 -3.77
C MET A 1 -71.30 -13.77 -3.10
N THR A 2 -70.06 -14.26 -3.05
CA THR A 2 -68.90 -13.75 -3.85
C THR A 2 -68.40 -12.42 -3.27
N GLU A 3 -67.16 -12.16 -2.91
CA GLU A 3 -65.85 -12.77 -3.20
C GLU A 3 -64.80 -12.12 -2.27
N SER A 4 -63.64 -12.78 -2.26
CA SER A 4 -62.33 -12.49 -1.64
C SER A 4 -61.76 -11.07 -1.82
N THR A 5 -60.64 -10.80 -1.11
CA THR A 5 -59.41 -10.05 -1.53
C THR A 5 -59.21 -8.79 -0.66
N THR A 6 -58.12 -8.51 0.08
CA THR A 6 -56.74 -9.03 0.15
C THR A 6 -56.05 -8.55 1.44
N GLN A 7 -55.04 -9.30 1.88
CA GLN A 7 -53.96 -8.85 2.78
C GLN A 7 -53.23 -7.60 2.23
N ASN A 8 -52.74 -6.75 3.14
CA ASN A 8 -51.45 -6.08 2.95
C ASN A 8 -50.90 -5.54 4.28
N PRO A 9 -49.96 -6.23 4.94
CA PRO A 9 -48.97 -5.61 5.79
C PRO A 9 -47.68 -5.47 4.98
N ILE A 10 -47.54 -4.40 4.20
CA ILE A 10 -46.23 -3.99 3.66
C ILE A 10 -45.73 -2.88 4.57
N TYR A 11 -45.14 -3.27 5.69
CA TYR A 11 -44.12 -2.47 6.36
C TYR A 11 -42.83 -3.29 6.34
N ASP A 12 -41.76 -2.62 5.90
CA ASP A 12 -40.35 -2.99 6.05
C ASP A 12 -39.80 -4.20 5.28
N ILE A 13 -39.51 -3.95 4.00
CA ILE A 13 -38.30 -4.48 3.35
C ILE A 13 -37.42 -3.32 2.91
N TYR A 14 -37.04 -2.46 3.86
CA TYR A 14 -35.72 -1.83 3.77
C TYR A 14 -34.74 -2.92 4.24
N PRO A 15 -33.77 -3.36 3.41
CA PRO A 15 -32.68 -4.15 3.96
C PRO A 15 -32.06 -3.33 5.10
N PRO A 16 -31.72 -3.95 6.25
CA PRO A 16 -31.06 -3.23 7.32
C PRO A 16 -29.85 -2.50 6.72
N PRO A 17 -29.55 -1.26 7.17
CA PRO A 17 -28.35 -0.57 6.69
C PRO A 17 -27.18 -1.53 6.86
N ILE A 18 -26.56 -1.88 5.73
CA ILE A 18 -25.37 -2.72 5.70
C ILE A 18 -24.39 -2.04 6.66
N PRO A 19 -23.89 -2.73 7.69
CA PRO A 19 -22.88 -2.16 8.57
C PRO A 19 -21.77 -1.58 7.69
N SER A 20 -21.49 -0.29 7.84
CA SER A 20 -20.56 0.49 7.02
C SER A 20 -19.12 -0.02 7.04
N ASP A 21 -18.84 -1.01 7.88
CA ASP A 21 -17.50 -1.38 8.29
C ASP A 21 -16.93 -2.59 7.51
N ASP A 22 -17.73 -3.26 6.68
CA ASP A 22 -17.34 -4.54 6.04
C ASP A 22 -17.24 -4.52 4.51
N ILE A 23 -17.35 -3.35 3.87
CA ILE A 23 -16.84 -3.23 2.50
C ILE A 23 -15.33 -3.02 2.62
N LEU A 24 -14.59 -4.11 2.84
CA LEU A 24 -13.14 -4.10 2.70
C LEU A 24 -12.86 -3.60 1.28
N GLU A 25 -12.48 -2.32 1.16
CA GLU A 25 -12.14 -1.77 -0.15
C GLU A 25 -11.12 -2.72 -0.80
N PRO A 26 -11.38 -3.15 -2.05
CA PRO A 26 -10.52 -4.10 -2.72
C PRO A 26 -9.09 -3.57 -2.71
N LEU A 27 -8.13 -4.43 -2.35
CA LEU A 27 -6.72 -4.06 -2.37
C LEU A 27 -6.35 -3.66 -3.81
N ILE A 28 -6.04 -2.38 -4.02
CA ILE A 28 -5.47 -1.91 -5.28
C ILE A 28 -3.94 -1.90 -5.11
N PRO A 29 -3.19 -2.80 -5.78
CA PRO A 29 -1.76 -2.92 -5.57
C PRO A 29 -1.01 -1.62 -5.78
N GLY A 30 -0.07 -1.32 -4.88
CA GLY A 30 0.79 -0.15 -4.95
C GLY A 30 0.08 1.19 -4.67
N LYS A 31 -1.21 1.20 -4.30
CA LYS A 31 -1.93 2.43 -3.95
C LYS A 31 -1.89 2.77 -2.46
N PHE A 32 -1.72 1.77 -1.60
CA PHE A 32 -1.57 1.96 -0.15
C PHE A 32 -2.67 2.84 0.50
N ASN A 33 -3.91 2.78 0.00
CA ASN A 33 -5.02 3.60 0.52
C ASN A 33 -5.32 3.35 2.01
N TYR A 34 -4.91 2.19 2.52
CA TYR A 34 -5.04 1.78 3.92
C TYR A 34 -3.96 2.36 4.85
N VAL A 35 -2.95 3.05 4.32
CA VAL A 35 -1.94 3.76 5.13
C VAL A 35 -2.46 5.15 5.46
N LYS A 36 -2.66 5.40 6.77
CA LYS A 36 -3.25 6.65 7.30
C LYS A 36 -2.33 7.85 7.13
N ASP A 37 -1.03 7.68 7.39
CA ASP A 37 -0.06 8.75 7.24
C ASP A 37 0.17 9.08 5.76
N ILE A 38 -0.04 10.36 5.40
CA ILE A 38 0.02 10.80 4.01
C ILE A 38 1.45 10.80 3.46
N HIS A 39 2.45 11.01 4.31
CA HIS A 39 3.85 11.05 3.89
C HIS A 39 4.36 9.64 3.63
N ASP A 40 4.10 8.70 4.54
CA ASP A 40 4.42 7.28 4.37
C ASP A 40 3.71 6.70 3.16
N ARG A 41 2.41 6.99 2.99
CA ARG A 41 1.65 6.54 1.82
C ARG A 41 2.29 7.02 0.51
N LYS A 42 2.68 8.30 0.42
CA LYS A 42 3.36 8.84 -0.77
C LYS A 42 4.72 8.18 -0.99
N LEU A 43 5.48 7.91 0.07
CA LEU A 43 6.76 7.22 -0.01
C LEU A 43 6.61 5.79 -0.50
N TYR A 44 5.61 5.05 0.00
CA TYR A 44 5.37 3.68 -0.42
C TYR A 44 4.89 3.59 -1.86
N ILE A 45 4.00 4.49 -2.29
CA ILE A 45 3.59 4.59 -3.70
C ILE A 45 4.82 4.83 -4.59
N ASN A 46 5.67 5.80 -4.24
CA ASN A 46 6.88 6.12 -5.00
C ASN A 46 7.84 4.92 -5.07
N ALA A 47 8.15 4.33 -3.92
CA ALA A 47 9.06 3.19 -3.84
C ALA A 47 8.53 1.97 -4.62
N TYR A 48 7.26 1.64 -4.46
CA TYR A 48 6.61 0.55 -5.19
C TYR A 48 6.68 0.74 -6.70
N GLN A 49 6.37 1.96 -7.18
CA GLN A 49 6.48 2.30 -8.60
C GLN A 49 7.92 2.21 -9.10
N ALA A 50 8.88 2.74 -8.35
CA ALA A 50 10.28 2.71 -8.73
C ALA A 50 10.84 1.28 -8.80
N ILE A 51 10.54 0.43 -7.82
CA ILE A 51 10.96 -0.98 -7.81
C ILE A 51 10.33 -1.74 -8.98
N THR A 52 9.05 -1.49 -9.25
CA THR A 52 8.33 -2.11 -10.37
C THR A 52 8.95 -1.70 -11.71
N LEU A 53 9.19 -0.40 -11.94
CA LEU A 53 9.75 0.10 -13.19
C LEU A 53 11.23 -0.26 -13.39
N THR A 54 11.95 -0.58 -12.31
CA THR A 54 13.35 -1.01 -12.37
C THR A 54 13.52 -2.53 -12.35
N GLU A 55 12.41 -3.28 -12.22
CA GLU A 55 12.33 -4.74 -12.13
C GLU A 55 13.12 -5.33 -10.94
N MET A 56 13.17 -4.60 -9.82
CA MET A 56 14.03 -4.93 -8.67
C MET A 56 13.31 -5.72 -7.55
N TRP A 57 12.11 -6.24 -7.78
CA TRP A 57 11.37 -6.98 -6.75
C TRP A 57 12.11 -8.21 -6.24
N ASP A 58 12.86 -8.91 -7.09
CA ASP A 58 13.68 -10.06 -6.65
C ASP A 58 14.89 -9.63 -5.80
N PHE A 59 15.55 -8.52 -6.17
CA PHE A 59 16.60 -7.92 -5.34
C PHE A 59 16.08 -7.55 -3.96
N MET A 60 14.88 -6.97 -3.89
CA MET A 60 14.25 -6.58 -2.61
C MET A 60 13.92 -7.75 -1.70
N LYS A 61 13.91 -9.01 -2.17
CA LYS A 61 13.76 -10.18 -1.30
C LYS A 61 15.02 -10.47 -0.47
N GLY A 62 16.19 -10.04 -0.92
CA GLY A 62 17.47 -10.19 -0.22
C GLY A 62 17.56 -9.31 1.03
N GLU A 63 18.60 -9.49 1.83
CA GLU A 63 18.98 -8.50 2.85
C GLU A 63 19.83 -7.40 2.19
N PRO A 64 19.72 -6.14 2.65
CA PRO A 64 20.73 -5.14 2.31
C PRO A 64 22.10 -5.59 2.84
N GLU A 65 23.17 -5.09 2.22
CA GLU A 65 24.54 -5.32 2.68
C GLU A 65 24.78 -4.78 4.11
N GLU A 66 25.98 -5.00 4.64
CA GLU A 66 26.33 -4.92 6.08
C GLU A 66 25.82 -3.68 6.84
N ASP A 67 25.67 -2.54 6.17
CA ASP A 67 25.25 -1.28 6.80
C ASP A 67 23.73 -0.98 6.70
N GLY A 68 22.94 -1.93 6.20
CA GLY A 68 21.50 -1.79 6.01
C GLY A 68 21.12 -0.81 4.90
N TYR A 69 19.82 -0.61 4.66
CA TYR A 69 19.34 0.25 3.56
C TYR A 69 19.74 1.74 3.68
N MET A 70 20.13 2.20 4.87
CA MET A 70 20.51 3.60 5.09
C MET A 70 21.87 3.96 4.48
N PHE A 71 22.80 3.00 4.47
CA PHE A 71 24.19 3.19 4.05
C PHE A 71 24.62 2.21 2.95
N CYS A 72 23.73 1.32 2.52
CA CYS A 72 24.00 0.40 1.43
C CYS A 72 24.28 1.17 0.13
N SER A 73 25.42 0.85 -0.50
CA SER A 73 25.87 1.45 -1.75
C SER A 73 25.61 0.57 -2.98
N HIS A 74 24.86 -0.52 -2.82
CA HIS A 74 24.62 -1.49 -3.87
C HIS A 74 23.99 -0.83 -5.13
N PRO A 75 24.51 -1.10 -6.35
CA PRO A 75 24.05 -0.45 -7.58
C PRO A 75 22.54 -0.57 -7.83
N ASN A 76 21.93 -1.71 -7.50
CA ASN A 76 20.48 -1.90 -7.62
C ASN A 76 19.69 -0.96 -6.69
N LEU A 77 20.18 -0.69 -5.49
CA LEU A 77 19.54 0.24 -4.56
C LEU A 77 19.68 1.68 -5.05
N GLN A 78 20.83 2.03 -5.62
CA GLN A 78 21.04 3.33 -6.28
C GLN A 78 20.11 3.50 -7.48
N LYS A 79 19.90 2.44 -8.29
CA LYS A 79 18.96 2.44 -9.42
C LYS A 79 17.52 2.72 -8.97
N ILE A 80 17.08 2.08 -7.88
CA ILE A 80 15.75 2.34 -7.28
C ILE A 80 15.66 3.79 -6.80
N GLY A 81 16.64 4.25 -6.02
CA GLY A 81 16.65 5.61 -5.48
C GLY A 81 16.65 6.69 -6.58
N ALA A 82 17.42 6.49 -7.65
CA ALA A 82 17.42 7.37 -8.81
C ALA A 82 16.04 7.40 -9.50
N LYS A 83 15.39 6.24 -9.66
CA LYS A 83 14.04 6.18 -10.24
C LYS A 83 13.00 6.85 -9.32
N MET A 84 13.10 6.68 -8.01
CA MET A 84 12.22 7.37 -7.05
C MET A 84 12.35 8.90 -7.15
N ASN A 85 13.57 9.40 -7.33
CA ASN A 85 13.83 10.83 -7.54
C ASN A 85 13.25 11.33 -8.86
N GLU A 86 13.37 10.56 -9.93
CA GLU A 86 12.80 10.88 -11.25
C GLU A 86 11.27 10.97 -11.23
N LEU A 87 10.59 9.98 -10.63
CA LEU A 87 9.12 9.87 -10.65
C LEU A 87 8.41 11.02 -9.93
N PHE A 88 9.01 11.55 -8.87
CA PHE A 88 8.40 12.59 -8.03
C PHE A 88 9.09 13.95 -8.17
N GLY A 89 9.84 14.15 -9.27
CA GLY A 89 10.45 15.44 -9.62
C GLY A 89 11.47 15.95 -8.62
N GLY A 90 12.15 15.04 -7.90
CA GLY A 90 12.97 15.33 -6.73
C GLY A 90 12.14 16.06 -5.67
N TYR A 91 11.36 15.33 -4.86
CA TYR A 91 10.43 15.88 -3.86
C TYR A 91 11.09 17.07 -3.13
N VAL A 92 10.66 18.27 -3.50
CA VAL A 92 11.33 19.56 -3.37
C VAL A 92 11.95 19.75 -1.97
N ASN A 93 13.28 19.87 -1.90
CA ASN A 93 14.10 20.15 -0.70
C ASN A 93 14.24 19.06 0.38
N ASN A 94 14.52 17.82 -0.03
CA ASN A 94 15.04 16.76 0.86
C ASN A 94 14.07 16.30 1.99
N PRO A 95 13.16 15.36 1.71
CA PRO A 95 12.54 14.58 2.77
C PRO A 95 13.29 13.27 3.08
N HIS A 96 14.40 12.95 2.39
CA HIS A 96 15.11 11.71 2.59
C HIS A 96 16.14 11.85 3.71
N SER A 97 15.66 11.86 4.95
CA SER A 97 16.50 11.29 5.99
C SER A 97 16.84 9.86 5.54
N GLY A 98 18.11 9.45 5.61
CA GLY A 98 18.49 8.06 5.29
C GLY A 98 17.64 7.03 6.05
N CYS A 99 17.12 7.43 7.22
CA CYS A 99 16.15 6.69 8.02
C CYS A 99 14.82 6.46 7.28
N SER A 100 14.15 7.50 6.77
CA SER A 100 12.87 7.35 6.05
C SER A 100 13.01 6.47 4.80
N PHE A 101 14.13 6.63 4.07
CA PHE A 101 14.44 5.75 2.95
C PHE A 101 14.63 4.30 3.40
N ALA A 102 15.42 4.07 4.45
CA ALA A 102 15.67 2.73 4.97
C ALA A 102 14.41 2.05 5.50
N CYS A 103 13.55 2.76 6.24
CA CYS A 103 12.24 2.26 6.69
C CYS A 103 11.35 1.90 5.51
N THR A 104 11.30 2.76 4.49
CA THR A 104 10.54 2.51 3.26
C THR A 104 11.03 1.24 2.56
N MET A 105 12.34 1.10 2.36
CA MET A 105 12.93 -0.09 1.72
C MET A 105 12.70 -1.36 2.55
N ARG A 106 12.70 -1.28 3.88
CA ARG A 106 12.36 -2.42 4.75
C ARG A 106 10.90 -2.87 4.56
N ASN A 107 9.98 -1.93 4.41
CA ASN A 107 8.58 -2.25 4.09
C ASN A 107 8.43 -2.84 2.68
N MET A 108 9.18 -2.32 1.70
CA MET A 108 9.20 -2.90 0.36
C MET A 108 9.81 -4.31 0.34
N GLN A 109 10.84 -4.59 1.15
CA GLN A 109 11.38 -5.94 1.35
C GLN A 109 10.31 -6.88 1.93
N TYR A 110 9.54 -6.42 2.93
CA TYR A 110 8.44 -7.21 3.48
C TYR A 110 7.42 -7.55 2.39
N ILE A 111 7.01 -6.56 1.58
CA ILE A 111 6.08 -6.76 0.46
C ILE A 111 6.66 -7.72 -0.58
N ALA A 112 7.95 -7.61 -0.91
CA ALA A 112 8.62 -8.50 -1.86
C ALA A 112 8.62 -9.97 -1.38
N ARG A 113 8.72 -10.19 -0.07
CA ARG A 113 8.76 -11.53 0.55
C ARG A 113 7.38 -12.13 0.80
N PHE A 114 6.40 -11.31 1.17
CA PHE A 114 5.14 -11.77 1.74
C PHE A 114 3.90 -11.28 1.01
N GLY A 115 4.05 -10.32 0.09
CA GLY A 115 2.97 -9.69 -0.64
C GLY A 115 2.31 -8.53 0.12
N GLU A 116 1.70 -7.63 -0.65
CA GLU A 116 1.06 -6.42 -0.12
C GLU A 116 -0.16 -6.71 0.76
N LEU A 117 -0.88 -7.81 0.52
CA LEU A 117 -2.02 -8.19 1.36
C LEU A 117 -1.60 -8.45 2.81
N LYS A 118 -0.48 -9.14 3.02
CA LYS A 118 0.07 -9.35 4.38
C LYS A 118 0.52 -8.04 5.01
N PHE A 119 1.13 -7.16 4.22
CA PHE A 119 1.53 -5.83 4.67
C PHE A 119 0.32 -4.98 5.08
N LYS A 120 -0.78 -4.99 4.32
CA LYS A 120 -2.04 -4.32 4.69
C LYS A 120 -2.50 -4.80 6.06
N ASN A 121 -2.55 -6.11 6.27
CA ASN A 121 -3.05 -6.69 7.53
C ASN A 121 -2.18 -6.37 8.75
N SER A 122 -0.86 -6.19 8.58
CA SER A 122 0.04 -5.79 9.68
C SER A 122 -0.01 -4.29 10.00
N ASN A 123 -0.54 -3.46 9.10
CA ASN A 123 -0.65 -2.00 9.29
C ASN A 123 -2.04 -1.57 9.80
N LEU A 124 -2.95 -2.53 10.06
CA LEU A 124 -4.32 -2.26 10.55
C LEU A 124 -4.43 -2.23 12.09
N HIS A 125 -3.32 -2.12 12.81
CA HIS A 125 -3.27 -1.98 14.27
C HIS A 125 -3.29 -0.50 14.69
#